data_AF-A0AAE0P5U6-F1
#
_entry.id   AF-A0AAE0P5U6-F1
#
_cell.length_a   1.000
_cell.length_b   1.000
_cell.length_c   1.000
_cell.angle_alpha   90.00
_cell.angle_beta   90.00
_cell.angle_gamma   90.00
#
_symmetry.space_group_name_H-M   'P 1'
#
loop_
_entity.id
_entity.type
_entity.pdbx_description
1 polymer ?
#
loop_
_entity_poly.entity_id
_entity_poly.type
_entity_poly.pdbx_seq_one_letter_code
_entity_poly.pdbx_strand_id
1 'polypeptide(L)'
;MNRFHLLHMAAVMTTVGAVAAIPSSSTGRPNSSISETTPPDPRIATEHGSTPLFHYSPSFDLAFTSVVVFAGLGVAHAWLAFKTRSMYFLMTAAAGIIMTAGMIIRLVFASVPADNNGSYYWPFAFMSVLITMPGSILGVTLIMTYTRLTWWITPAEHRTLGELWLPPAYQTILLAGSQAVADSLTFLGSGTFLIRPGPPHLAAAGAVLDMLTWIVLASLAVRFVYVGRRRWAPIEKDVQRGLQELGPAVCFSTVLLVIRGVTQVLERDVTALLTAVPPPDPMSLPIMATEEWPVYVFDFLLIAVILLAMAVYHPGLYFPRRLTGFRLQTKALVREEEEGMGGSDATLVEKSGSIGWSTAESSTPTTSGEAVNLEKVSKP
;
A
#
# COMPACT_ATOMS: atom_id res chain seq x y z
N MET A 1 20.69 21.46 -40.17
CA MET A 1 21.25 21.77 -38.84
C MET A 1 20.13 21.58 -37.82
N ASN A 2 19.71 20.33 -37.58
CA ASN A 2 20.23 19.34 -36.61
C ASN A 2 19.45 19.47 -35.29
N ARG A 3 18.33 18.74 -35.09
CA ARG A 3 18.25 17.34 -34.62
C ARG A 3 19.28 17.03 -33.52
N PHE A 4 19.03 17.48 -32.29
CA PHE A 4 19.68 16.96 -31.07
C PHE A 4 18.91 17.40 -29.82
N HIS A 5 17.81 16.75 -29.46
CA HIS A 5 17.21 16.89 -28.12
C HIS A 5 16.41 15.66 -27.63
N LEU A 6 16.67 14.47 -28.20
CA LEU A 6 15.90 13.25 -27.91
C LEU A 6 16.76 12.10 -27.35
N LEU A 7 17.85 12.40 -26.64
CA LEU A 7 18.82 11.42 -26.14
C LEU A 7 19.30 11.68 -24.69
N HIS A 8 18.41 12.05 -23.77
CA HIS A 8 18.79 12.18 -22.35
C HIS A 8 17.93 11.38 -21.36
N MET A 9 17.04 10.50 -21.83
CA MET A 9 16.25 9.61 -20.94
C MET A 9 16.73 8.15 -20.89
N ALA A 10 17.88 7.82 -21.49
CA ALA A 10 18.40 6.44 -21.55
C ALA A 10 19.62 6.15 -20.64
N ALA A 11 20.01 7.06 -19.74
CA ALA A 11 21.32 6.98 -19.06
C ALA A 11 21.27 6.77 -17.53
N VAL A 12 20.24 6.08 -16.99
CA VAL A 12 20.19 5.74 -15.54
C VAL A 12 20.05 4.23 -15.28
N MET A 13 20.22 3.37 -16.29
CA MET A 13 19.96 1.93 -16.13
C MET A 13 21.14 1.00 -16.43
N THR A 14 22.37 1.41 -16.10
CA THR A 14 23.53 0.49 -16.14
C THR A 14 24.57 0.88 -15.11
N THR A 15 24.55 0.23 -13.94
CA THR A 15 25.72 -0.02 -13.09
C THR A 15 25.31 -0.92 -11.91
N VAL A 16 25.23 -2.23 -12.15
CA VAL A 16 25.34 -3.23 -11.07
C VAL A 16 26.37 -4.26 -11.48
N GLY A 17 27.50 -4.17 -10.79
CA GLY A 17 28.53 -5.17 -10.48
C GLY A 17 28.64 -6.43 -11.33
N ALA A 18 29.74 -6.50 -12.08
CA ALA A 18 30.37 -7.77 -12.45
C ALA A 18 30.79 -8.54 -11.18
N VAL A 19 30.19 -9.71 -10.96
CA VAL A 19 30.67 -10.70 -9.99
C VAL A 19 31.69 -11.60 -10.70
N ALA A 20 32.87 -11.69 -10.10
CA ALA A 20 34.01 -12.43 -10.61
C ALA A 20 33.73 -13.94 -10.73
N ALA A 21 34.11 -14.51 -11.87
CA ALA A 21 34.14 -15.94 -12.11
C ALA A 21 35.24 -16.60 -11.27
N ILE A 22 34.89 -17.67 -10.55
CA ILE A 22 35.83 -18.57 -9.86
C ILE A 22 36.14 -19.73 -10.84
N PRO A 23 37.42 -20.05 -11.13
CA PRO A 23 37.75 -21.21 -11.93
C PRO A 23 37.79 -22.46 -11.03
N SER A 24 36.85 -23.39 -11.22
CA SER A 24 36.95 -24.73 -10.63
C SER A 24 37.59 -25.68 -11.64
N SER A 25 38.76 -26.17 -11.26
CA SER A 25 39.57 -27.16 -11.95
C SER A 25 38.88 -28.52 -12.07
N SER A 26 39.17 -29.16 -13.20
CA SER A 26 38.79 -30.50 -13.58
C SER A 26 39.49 -31.57 -12.72
N THR A 27 38.71 -32.53 -12.21
CA THR A 27 39.18 -33.90 -11.95
C THR A 27 38.06 -34.86 -12.30
N GLY A 28 38.29 -35.71 -13.30
CA GLY A 28 37.30 -36.63 -13.84
C GLY A 28 37.24 -37.96 -13.10
N ARG A 29 36.05 -38.59 -13.09
CA ARG A 29 35.79 -40.05 -13.19
C ARG A 29 34.26 -40.33 -13.19
N PRO A 30 33.79 -41.56 -13.49
CA PRO A 30 33.17 -41.90 -14.76
C PRO A 30 31.65 -42.15 -14.71
N ASN A 31 31.01 -41.97 -15.86
CA ASN A 31 29.77 -42.59 -16.34
C ASN A 31 28.87 -43.30 -15.31
N SER A 32 27.97 -42.55 -14.70
CA SER A 32 26.63 -43.04 -14.39
C SER A 32 25.65 -42.25 -15.25
N SER A 33 24.92 -42.95 -16.11
CA SER A 33 23.86 -42.41 -16.95
C SER A 33 22.74 -41.81 -16.10
N ILE A 34 22.95 -40.57 -15.65
CA ILE A 34 21.88 -39.68 -15.22
C ILE A 34 21.21 -39.27 -16.53
N SER A 35 19.98 -39.72 -16.72
CA SER A 35 19.10 -39.23 -17.76
C SER A 35 19.01 -37.72 -17.56
N GLU A 36 19.79 -36.99 -18.35
CA GLU A 36 19.71 -35.54 -18.46
C GLU A 36 18.27 -35.27 -18.87
N THR A 37 17.46 -34.80 -17.91
CA THR A 37 16.12 -34.31 -18.15
C THR A 37 16.27 -33.02 -18.94
N THR A 38 16.52 -33.16 -20.23
CA THR A 38 16.38 -32.10 -21.21
C THR A 38 15.00 -31.50 -20.96
N PRO A 39 14.89 -30.18 -20.68
CA PRO A 39 13.59 -29.56 -20.51
C PRO A 39 12.73 -29.91 -21.74
N PRO A 40 11.49 -30.37 -21.53
CA PRO A 40 10.63 -30.84 -22.62
C PRO A 40 10.54 -29.75 -23.69
N ASP A 41 10.73 -30.16 -24.95
CA ASP A 41 10.65 -29.26 -26.10
C ASP A 41 9.30 -28.52 -26.06
N PRO A 42 9.29 -27.18 -25.91
CA PRO A 42 8.06 -26.40 -25.80
C PRO A 42 7.17 -26.51 -27.05
N ARG A 43 7.71 -27.00 -28.18
CA ARG A 43 6.95 -27.25 -29.41
C ARG A 43 6.00 -28.44 -29.32
N ILE A 44 6.22 -29.38 -28.41
CA ILE A 44 5.33 -30.54 -28.23
C ILE A 44 4.08 -30.15 -27.42
N ALA A 45 4.17 -29.14 -26.54
CA ALA A 45 3.02 -28.65 -25.78
C ALA A 45 1.95 -27.96 -26.65
N THR A 46 2.31 -27.50 -27.86
CA THR A 46 1.37 -26.86 -28.79
C THR A 46 0.47 -27.83 -29.56
N GLU A 47 0.78 -29.13 -29.59
CA GLU A 47 -0.02 -30.10 -30.36
C GLU A 47 -1.31 -30.55 -29.63
N HIS A 48 -1.48 -30.16 -28.37
CA HIS A 48 -2.67 -30.45 -27.55
C HIS A 48 -3.39 -29.19 -27.06
N GLY A 49 -3.42 -28.11 -27.85
CA GLY A 49 -4.39 -27.00 -27.72
C GLY A 49 -4.53 -26.31 -26.35
N SER A 50 -3.65 -26.61 -25.39
CA SER A 50 -3.74 -26.20 -24.00
C SER A 50 -2.57 -25.27 -23.74
N THR A 51 -2.82 -23.96 -23.82
CA THR A 51 -1.81 -22.97 -23.46
C THR A 51 -1.38 -23.20 -22.01
N PRO A 52 -0.07 -23.41 -21.73
CA PRO A 52 0.39 -23.64 -20.37
C PRO A 52 0.02 -22.44 -19.49
N LEU A 53 -0.58 -22.69 -18.32
CA LEU A 53 -1.03 -21.66 -17.37
C LEU A 53 0.13 -20.82 -16.83
N PHE A 54 1.30 -21.44 -16.68
CA PHE A 54 2.56 -20.78 -16.33
C PHE A 54 3.56 -21.00 -17.46
N HIS A 55 4.33 -19.96 -17.80
CA HIS A 55 5.46 -20.07 -18.73
C HIS A 55 6.72 -20.67 -18.09
N TYR A 56 6.67 -20.92 -16.78
CA TYR A 56 7.76 -21.45 -15.97
C TYR A 56 7.24 -22.56 -15.03
N SER A 57 8.15 -23.36 -14.47
CA SER A 57 7.81 -24.36 -13.44
C SER A 57 7.74 -23.68 -12.07
N PRO A 58 6.59 -23.68 -11.38
CA PRO A 58 6.46 -23.06 -10.07
C PRO A 58 7.23 -23.84 -8.99
N SER A 59 7.96 -23.12 -8.15
CA SER A 59 8.78 -23.66 -7.07
C SER A 59 7.95 -23.92 -5.81
N PHE A 60 7.92 -25.18 -5.39
CA PHE A 60 7.26 -25.61 -4.16
C PHE A 60 7.84 -24.92 -2.92
N ASP A 61 9.18 -24.86 -2.81
CA ASP A 61 9.87 -24.34 -1.63
C ASP A 61 9.64 -22.84 -1.44
N LEU A 62 9.66 -22.08 -2.54
CA LEU A 62 9.40 -20.64 -2.50
C LEU A 62 7.95 -20.33 -2.15
N ALA A 63 7.00 -21.08 -2.72
CA ALA A 63 5.58 -20.96 -2.38
C ALA A 63 5.34 -21.30 -0.90
N PHE A 64 5.90 -22.41 -0.40
CA PHE A 64 5.77 -22.82 1.00
C PHE A 64 6.35 -21.78 1.96
N THR A 65 7.57 -21.31 1.69
CA THR A 65 8.22 -20.26 2.49
C THR A 65 7.35 -18.99 2.54
N SER A 66 6.76 -18.62 1.41
CA SER A 66 5.88 -17.45 1.34
C SER A 66 4.60 -17.63 2.15
N VAL A 67 3.98 -18.81 2.13
CA VAL A 67 2.83 -19.13 2.99
C VAL A 67 3.16 -18.88 4.45
N VAL A 68 4.29 -19.40 4.94
CA VAL A 68 4.71 -19.24 6.34
C VAL A 68 4.93 -17.77 6.70
N VAL A 69 5.65 -17.03 5.84
CA VAL A 69 5.96 -15.61 6.06
C VAL A 69 4.69 -14.75 6.09
N PHE A 70 3.82 -14.88 5.08
CA PHE A 70 2.61 -14.07 5.01
C PHE A 70 1.56 -14.46 6.06
N ALA A 71 1.48 -15.74 6.44
CA ALA A 71 0.61 -16.17 7.53
C ALA A 71 1.08 -15.55 8.86
N GLY A 72 2.38 -15.62 9.15
CA GLY A 72 2.98 -15.02 10.34
C GLY A 72 2.75 -13.51 10.41
N LEU A 73 3.00 -12.80 9.31
CA LEU A 73 2.75 -11.36 9.21
C LEU A 73 1.27 -11.00 9.33
N GLY A 74 0.37 -11.77 8.69
CA GLY A 74 -1.08 -11.56 8.78
C GLY A 74 -1.59 -11.72 10.22
N VAL A 75 -1.15 -12.77 10.93
CA VAL A 75 -1.49 -12.99 12.34
C VAL A 75 -0.90 -11.90 13.23
N ALA A 76 0.35 -11.49 13.00
CA ALA A 76 0.98 -10.40 13.75
C ALA A 76 0.20 -9.08 13.60
N HIS A 77 -0.22 -8.74 12.38
CA HIS A 77 -1.04 -7.55 12.12
C HIS A 77 -2.43 -7.64 12.73
N ALA A 78 -3.08 -8.80 12.68
CA ALA A 78 -4.37 -9.00 13.35
C ALA A 78 -4.23 -8.78 14.86
N TRP A 79 -3.21 -9.41 15.47
CA TRP A 79 -2.90 -9.27 16.88
C TRP A 79 -2.61 -7.82 17.28
N LEU A 80 -1.74 -7.13 16.53
CA LEU A 80 -1.42 -5.72 16.77
C LEU A 80 -2.66 -4.83 16.63
N ALA A 81 -3.46 -5.02 15.59
CA ALA A 81 -4.68 -4.25 15.36
C ALA A 81 -5.69 -4.40 16.52
N PHE A 82 -5.87 -5.61 17.05
CA PHE A 82 -6.72 -5.84 18.23
C PHE A 82 -6.11 -5.26 19.50
N LYS A 83 -4.80 -5.47 19.73
CA LYS A 83 -4.09 -4.98 20.92
C LYS A 83 -4.11 -3.46 21.02
N THR A 84 -3.86 -2.75 19.92
CA THR A 84 -3.88 -1.27 19.88
C THR A 84 -5.25 -0.68 19.57
N ARG A 85 -6.28 -1.53 19.35
CA ARG A 85 -7.64 -1.12 18.95
C ARG A 85 -7.66 -0.22 17.71
N SER A 86 -6.76 -0.48 16.76
CA SER A 86 -6.68 0.26 15.50
C SER A 86 -7.41 -0.48 14.40
N MET A 87 -8.73 -0.38 14.43
CA MET A 87 -9.63 -1.21 13.62
C MET A 87 -9.46 -0.99 12.12
N TYR A 88 -9.12 0.22 11.67
CA TYR A 88 -8.85 0.47 10.24
C TYR A 88 -7.65 -0.35 9.73
N PHE A 89 -6.73 -0.72 10.63
CA PHE A 89 -5.53 -1.47 10.30
C PHE A 89 -5.78 -2.98 10.15
N LEU A 90 -6.99 -3.46 10.43
CA LEU A 90 -7.41 -4.82 10.09
C LEU A 90 -7.33 -5.09 8.57
N MET A 91 -7.33 -4.05 7.74
CA MET A 91 -7.08 -4.17 6.30
C MET A 91 -5.67 -4.73 6.02
N THR A 92 -4.64 -4.30 6.75
CA THR A 92 -3.27 -4.86 6.63
C THR A 92 -3.24 -6.34 6.99
N ALA A 93 -3.95 -6.75 8.04
CA ALA A 93 -4.09 -8.15 8.41
C ALA A 93 -4.80 -8.95 7.31
N ALA A 94 -5.88 -8.41 6.74
CA ALA A 94 -6.58 -9.00 5.62
C ALA A 94 -5.68 -9.18 4.39
N ALA A 95 -4.83 -8.20 4.08
CA ALA A 95 -3.85 -8.32 2.99
C ALA A 95 -2.90 -9.52 3.19
N GLY A 96 -2.37 -9.70 4.41
CA GLY A 96 -1.53 -10.86 4.74
C GLY A 96 -2.26 -12.19 4.62
N ILE A 97 -3.50 -12.28 5.11
CA ILE A 97 -4.33 -13.49 5.02
C ILE A 97 -4.67 -13.83 3.57
N ILE A 98 -5.06 -12.83 2.78
CA ILE A 98 -5.40 -12.99 1.35
C ILE A 98 -4.17 -13.45 0.56
N MET A 99 -3.00 -12.84 0.81
CA MET A 99 -1.74 -13.29 0.20
C MET A 99 -1.42 -14.74 0.56
N THR A 100 -1.61 -15.11 1.83
CA THR A 100 -1.42 -16.49 2.30
C THR A 100 -2.32 -17.46 1.55
N ALA A 101 -3.60 -17.13 1.37
CA ALA A 101 -4.54 -17.96 0.61
C ALA A 101 -4.11 -18.11 -0.86
N GLY A 102 -3.69 -17.02 -1.51
CA GLY A 102 -3.16 -17.07 -2.87
C GLY A 102 -1.92 -17.96 -2.99
N MET A 103 -1.01 -17.88 -2.01
CA MET A 103 0.20 -18.70 -1.95
C MET A 103 -0.08 -20.18 -1.68
N ILE A 104 -1.10 -20.51 -0.88
CA ILE A 104 -1.55 -21.90 -0.68
C ILE A 104 -2.05 -22.49 -2.00
N ILE A 105 -2.85 -21.73 -2.77
CA ILE A 105 -3.33 -22.22 -4.07
C ILE A 105 -2.14 -22.39 -5.03
N ARG A 106 -1.18 -21.46 -5.04
CA ARG A 106 0.06 -21.59 -5.82
C ARG A 106 0.86 -22.84 -5.43
N LEU A 107 0.95 -23.14 -4.13
CA LEU A 107 1.61 -24.34 -3.61
C LEU A 107 0.93 -25.62 -4.11
N VAL A 108 -0.41 -25.64 -4.15
CA VAL A 108 -1.17 -26.76 -4.73
C VAL A 108 -0.83 -26.91 -6.21
N PHE A 109 -0.79 -25.83 -6.98
CA PHE A 109 -0.38 -25.89 -8.40
C PHE A 109 1.04 -26.42 -8.59
N ALA A 110 1.98 -26.09 -7.69
CA ALA A 110 3.33 -26.64 -7.73
C ALA A 110 3.40 -28.14 -7.41
N SER A 111 2.35 -28.70 -6.78
CA SER A 111 2.26 -30.12 -6.41
C SER A 111 1.48 -30.99 -7.41
N VAL A 112 0.73 -30.38 -8.32
CA VAL A 112 -0.11 -31.09 -9.29
C VAL A 112 0.69 -31.35 -10.58
N PRO A 113 0.69 -32.58 -11.12
CA PRO A 113 1.34 -32.87 -12.40
C PRO A 113 0.74 -32.05 -13.56
N ALA A 114 1.60 -31.62 -14.49
CA ALA A 114 1.25 -30.67 -15.55
C ALA A 114 0.23 -31.17 -16.58
N ASP A 115 -0.06 -32.48 -16.59
CA ASP A 115 -0.97 -33.15 -17.52
C ASP A 115 -2.46 -32.83 -17.29
N ASN A 116 -2.84 -32.32 -16.11
CA ASN A 116 -4.25 -32.02 -15.78
C ASN A 116 -4.65 -30.54 -15.93
N ASN A 117 -3.79 -29.69 -16.51
CA ASN A 117 -3.93 -28.23 -16.45
C ASN A 117 -5.20 -27.65 -17.10
N GLY A 118 -5.85 -28.35 -18.03
CA GLY A 118 -7.03 -27.85 -18.77
C GLY A 118 -8.25 -27.54 -17.89
N SER A 119 -8.42 -28.20 -16.74
CA SER A 119 -9.57 -27.97 -15.84
C SER A 119 -9.34 -26.90 -14.76
N TYR A 120 -8.13 -26.34 -14.65
CA TYR A 120 -7.75 -25.47 -13.53
C TYR A 120 -7.72 -23.96 -13.84
N TYR A 121 -8.38 -23.53 -14.92
CA TYR A 121 -8.44 -22.10 -15.26
C TYR A 121 -9.01 -21.24 -14.13
N TRP A 122 -10.14 -21.64 -13.54
CA TRP A 122 -10.79 -20.90 -12.45
C TRP A 122 -9.94 -20.80 -11.17
N PRO A 123 -9.36 -21.90 -10.66
CA PRO A 123 -8.41 -21.83 -9.55
C PRO A 123 -7.20 -20.94 -9.83
N PHE A 124 -6.67 -20.96 -11.06
CA PHE A 124 -5.56 -20.08 -11.46
C PHE A 124 -5.97 -18.60 -11.46
N ALA A 125 -7.11 -18.28 -12.08
CA ALA A 125 -7.64 -16.92 -12.09
C ALA A 125 -7.88 -16.39 -10.67
N PHE A 126 -8.47 -17.23 -9.81
CA PHE A 126 -8.72 -16.90 -8.41
C PHE A 126 -7.41 -16.69 -7.62
N MET A 127 -6.41 -17.55 -7.83
CA MET A 127 -5.07 -17.39 -7.27
C MET A 127 -4.46 -16.04 -7.68
N SER A 128 -4.52 -15.68 -8.96
CA SER A 128 -3.97 -14.43 -9.49
C SER A 128 -4.61 -13.19 -8.85
N VAL A 129 -5.92 -13.21 -8.60
CA VAL A 129 -6.61 -12.16 -7.84
C VAL A 129 -6.12 -12.09 -6.40
N LEU A 130 -6.08 -13.22 -5.69
CA LEU A 130 -5.64 -13.29 -4.30
C LEU A 130 -4.18 -12.84 -4.12
N ILE A 131 -3.33 -13.06 -5.11
CA ILE A 131 -1.94 -12.62 -5.10
C ILE A 131 -1.81 -11.11 -5.42
N THR A 132 -2.65 -10.57 -6.31
CA THR A 132 -2.55 -9.16 -6.74
C THR A 132 -3.17 -8.20 -5.73
N MET A 133 -4.30 -8.58 -5.13
CA MET A 133 -5.14 -7.77 -4.24
C MET A 133 -4.46 -7.24 -2.96
N PRO A 134 -3.52 -7.95 -2.30
CA PRO A 134 -2.80 -7.45 -1.13
C PRO A 134 -2.07 -6.13 -1.36
N GLY A 135 -1.48 -5.91 -2.55
CA GLY A 135 -0.83 -4.65 -2.89
C GLY A 135 -1.80 -3.48 -2.85
N SER A 136 -2.99 -3.66 -3.42
CA SER A 136 -4.05 -2.66 -3.42
C SER A 136 -4.58 -2.37 -2.01
N ILE A 137 -4.79 -3.40 -1.19
CA ILE A 137 -5.24 -3.23 0.21
C ILE A 137 -4.20 -2.46 1.04
N LEU A 138 -2.92 -2.81 0.90
CA LEU A 138 -1.83 -2.11 1.58
C LEU A 138 -1.72 -0.67 1.12
N GLY A 139 -1.90 -0.45 -0.18
CA GLY A 139 -2.04 0.86 -0.79
C GLY A 139 -3.08 1.76 -0.11
N VAL A 140 -4.32 1.26 -0.02
CA VAL A 140 -5.41 1.96 0.68
C VAL A 140 -5.05 2.20 2.15
N THR A 141 -4.43 1.23 2.80
CA THR A 141 -4.05 1.35 4.21
C THR A 141 -2.95 2.39 4.45
N LEU A 142 -1.98 2.49 3.54
CA LEU A 142 -0.94 3.52 3.55
C LEU A 142 -1.53 4.89 3.25
N ILE A 143 -2.47 5.01 2.31
CA ILE A 143 -3.21 6.26 2.07
C ILE A 143 -3.95 6.69 3.35
N MET A 144 -4.69 5.79 4.01
CA MET A 144 -5.38 6.10 5.26
C MET A 144 -4.42 6.48 6.39
N THR A 145 -3.27 5.79 6.49
CA THR A 145 -2.27 6.10 7.52
C THR A 145 -1.63 7.45 7.25
N TYR A 146 -1.28 7.73 6.00
CA TYR A 146 -0.74 9.02 5.56
C TYR A 146 -1.72 10.16 5.82
N THR A 147 -2.99 10.03 5.45
CA THR A 147 -3.96 11.11 5.68
C THR A 147 -4.20 11.36 7.17
N ARG A 148 -4.29 10.31 7.99
CA ARG A 148 -4.36 10.46 9.46
C ARG A 148 -3.12 11.14 10.04
N LEU A 149 -1.94 10.80 9.51
CA LEU A 149 -0.68 11.42 9.91
C LEU A 149 -0.67 12.92 9.57
N THR A 150 -1.14 13.29 8.38
CA THR A 150 -1.29 14.68 7.94
C THR A 150 -2.25 15.46 8.83
N TRP A 151 -3.43 14.90 9.13
CA TRP A 151 -4.40 15.54 10.02
C TRP A 151 -3.88 15.70 11.44
N TRP A 152 -3.12 14.73 11.94
CA TRP A 152 -2.61 14.77 13.31
C TRP A 152 -1.46 15.76 13.49
N ILE A 153 -0.54 15.82 12.53
CA ILE A 153 0.70 16.61 12.66
C ILE A 153 0.52 18.03 12.16
N THR A 154 -0.23 18.26 11.08
CA THR A 154 -0.34 19.59 10.47
C THR A 154 -1.26 20.49 11.28
N PRO A 155 -0.77 21.63 11.81
CA PRO A 155 -1.59 22.64 12.48
C PRO A 155 -2.69 23.18 11.56
N ALA A 156 -3.81 23.62 12.13
CA ALA A 156 -4.97 24.07 11.36
C ALA A 156 -4.63 25.18 10.35
N GLU A 157 -3.73 26.10 10.72
CA GLU A 157 -3.29 27.24 9.93
C GLU A 157 -2.51 26.81 8.67
N HIS A 158 -1.85 25.65 8.74
CA HIS A 158 -1.01 25.11 7.67
C HIS A 158 -1.72 24.07 6.80
N ARG A 159 -3.01 23.78 7.05
CA ARG A 159 -3.83 22.84 6.25
C ARG A 159 -4.31 23.44 4.91
N THR A 160 -3.45 24.19 4.24
CA THR A 160 -3.75 24.87 2.97
C THR A 160 -3.24 24.07 1.76
N LEU A 161 -3.84 24.31 0.58
CA LEU A 161 -3.46 23.64 -0.67
C LEU A 161 -1.99 23.92 -1.04
N GLY A 162 -1.48 25.12 -0.76
CA GLY A 162 -0.09 25.48 -1.04
C GLY A 162 0.91 24.64 -0.25
N GLU A 163 0.60 24.35 1.02
CA GLU A 163 1.50 23.59 1.88
C GLU A 163 1.40 22.08 1.72
N LEU A 164 0.20 21.53 1.51
CA LEU A 164 -0.01 20.07 1.44
C LEU A 164 -0.16 19.52 0.02
N TRP A 165 -0.28 20.37 -1.01
CA TRP A 165 -0.61 20.05 -2.42
C TRP A 165 -1.96 19.38 -2.65
N LEU A 166 -2.58 18.80 -1.63
CA LEU A 166 -3.93 18.29 -1.66
C LEU A 166 -4.72 18.82 -0.46
N PRO A 167 -6.01 19.14 -0.65
CA PRO A 167 -6.87 19.53 0.46
C PRO A 167 -7.06 18.31 1.40
N PRO A 168 -6.78 18.44 2.72
CA PRO A 168 -6.80 17.32 3.66
C PRO A 168 -8.12 16.55 3.73
N ALA A 169 -9.25 17.23 3.46
CA ALA A 169 -10.58 16.63 3.48
C ALA A 169 -10.82 15.65 2.31
N TYR A 170 -10.20 15.89 1.15
CA TYR A 170 -10.41 15.08 -0.06
C TYR A 170 -9.25 14.15 -0.37
N GLN A 171 -8.14 14.24 0.36
CA GLN A 171 -6.93 13.48 0.09
C GLN A 171 -7.16 11.96 0.05
N THR A 172 -7.89 11.41 1.02
CA THR A 172 -8.22 9.97 1.04
C THR A 172 -9.09 9.59 -0.15
N ILE A 173 -10.11 10.39 -0.47
CA ILE A 173 -11.06 10.09 -1.56
C ILE A 173 -10.35 10.17 -2.92
N LEU A 174 -9.51 11.18 -3.14
CA LEU A 174 -8.79 11.34 -4.39
C LEU A 174 -7.79 10.21 -4.63
N LEU A 175 -6.98 9.88 -3.61
CA LEU A 175 -5.93 8.87 -3.76
C LEU A 175 -6.50 7.44 -3.74
N ALA A 176 -7.38 7.11 -2.80
CA ALA A 176 -7.99 5.77 -2.75
C ALA A 176 -9.00 5.57 -3.89
N GLY A 177 -9.66 6.65 -4.32
CA GLY A 177 -10.56 6.63 -5.48
C GLY A 177 -9.80 6.43 -6.80
N SER A 178 -8.68 7.13 -7.01
CA SER A 178 -7.85 6.92 -8.20
C SER A 178 -7.30 5.50 -8.25
N GLN A 179 -6.85 4.98 -7.11
CA GLN A 179 -6.42 3.60 -6.98
C GLN A 179 -7.55 2.60 -7.27
N ALA A 180 -8.74 2.78 -6.68
CA ALA A 180 -9.87 1.88 -6.92
C ALA A 180 -10.28 1.85 -8.40
N VAL A 181 -10.21 3.00 -9.09
CA VAL A 181 -10.46 3.08 -10.54
C VAL A 181 -9.37 2.34 -11.32
N ALA A 182 -8.10 2.53 -10.97
CA ALA A 182 -6.97 1.86 -11.60
C ALA A 182 -7.02 0.33 -11.43
N ASP A 183 -7.22 -0.14 -10.20
CA ASP A 183 -7.45 -1.55 -9.87
C ASP A 183 -8.62 -2.11 -10.70
N SER A 184 -9.74 -1.38 -10.77
CA SER A 184 -10.93 -1.82 -11.55
C SER A 184 -10.63 -1.96 -13.04
N LEU A 185 -9.91 -0.99 -13.64
CA LEU A 185 -9.50 -1.05 -15.04
C LEU A 185 -8.55 -2.23 -15.29
N THR A 186 -7.61 -2.47 -14.37
CA THR A 186 -6.69 -3.60 -14.41
C THR A 186 -7.44 -4.94 -14.34
N PHE A 187 -8.39 -5.08 -13.41
CA PHE A 187 -9.20 -6.29 -13.29
C PHE A 187 -10.09 -6.54 -14.51
N LEU A 188 -10.74 -5.50 -15.04
CA LEU A 188 -11.58 -5.62 -16.23
C LEU A 188 -10.75 -5.95 -17.48
N GLY A 189 -9.61 -5.29 -17.67
CA GLY A 189 -8.74 -5.50 -18.82
C GLY A 189 -8.01 -6.84 -18.82
N SER A 190 -7.65 -7.37 -17.64
CA SER A 190 -6.99 -8.68 -17.52
C SER A 190 -7.94 -9.84 -17.85
N GLY A 191 -9.25 -9.62 -17.83
CA GLY A 191 -10.24 -10.68 -18.04
C GLY A 191 -10.24 -11.74 -16.92
N THR A 192 -9.60 -11.48 -15.78
CA THR A 192 -9.42 -12.49 -14.72
C THR A 192 -10.75 -13.03 -14.16
N PHE A 193 -11.85 -12.27 -14.28
CA PHE A 193 -13.20 -12.71 -13.90
C PHE A 193 -14.13 -12.99 -15.08
N LEU A 194 -13.67 -12.73 -16.31
CA LEU A 194 -14.49 -12.85 -17.50
C LEU A 194 -14.14 -14.17 -18.21
N ILE A 195 -15.16 -14.88 -18.69
CA ILE A 195 -14.98 -16.08 -19.55
C ILE A 195 -14.24 -15.72 -20.85
N ARG A 196 -14.15 -14.43 -21.18
CA ARG A 196 -13.45 -13.91 -22.35
C ARG A 196 -12.30 -13.01 -21.91
N PRO A 197 -11.15 -13.06 -22.60
CA PRO A 197 -10.05 -12.15 -22.34
C PRO A 197 -10.53 -10.71 -22.45
N GLY A 198 -10.17 -9.90 -21.46
CA GLY A 198 -10.47 -8.47 -21.45
C GLY A 198 -9.65 -7.73 -22.51
N PRO A 199 -10.06 -6.50 -22.87
CA PRO A 199 -9.27 -5.65 -23.74
C PRO A 199 -7.93 -5.29 -23.07
N PRO A 200 -6.77 -5.63 -23.65
CA PRO A 200 -5.46 -5.49 -23.00
C PRO A 200 -5.08 -4.03 -22.72
N HIS A 201 -5.59 -3.09 -23.53
CA HIS A 201 -5.38 -1.66 -23.32
C HIS A 201 -6.01 -1.14 -22.01
N LEU A 202 -7.11 -1.74 -21.53
CA LEU A 202 -7.68 -1.37 -20.23
C LEU A 202 -6.78 -1.84 -19.09
N ALA A 203 -6.16 -3.02 -19.22
CA ALA A 203 -5.25 -3.54 -18.21
C ALA A 203 -3.99 -2.66 -18.09
N ALA A 204 -3.41 -2.28 -19.23
CA ALA A 204 -2.28 -1.37 -19.28
C ALA A 204 -2.64 0.02 -18.74
N ALA A 205 -3.79 0.57 -19.13
CA ALA A 205 -4.25 1.87 -18.62
C ALA A 205 -4.46 1.86 -17.10
N GLY A 206 -5.05 0.80 -16.56
CA GLY A 206 -5.19 0.61 -15.11
C GLY A 206 -3.83 0.56 -14.41
N ALA A 207 -2.90 -0.26 -14.91
CA ALA A 207 -1.56 -0.39 -14.33
C ALA A 207 -0.77 0.93 -14.34
N VAL A 208 -0.86 1.72 -15.42
CA VAL A 208 -0.24 3.04 -15.50
C VAL A 208 -0.88 4.01 -14.52
N LEU A 209 -2.22 4.01 -14.38
CA LEU A 209 -2.91 4.87 -13.42
C LEU A 209 -2.57 4.52 -11.97
N ASP A 210 -2.41 3.23 -11.67
CA ASP A 210 -1.91 2.76 -10.36
C ASP A 210 -0.51 3.29 -10.10
N MET A 211 0.42 3.10 -11.04
CA MET A 211 1.79 3.60 -10.94
C MET A 211 1.82 5.11 -10.67
N LEU A 212 1.03 5.89 -11.41
CA LEU A 212 0.92 7.34 -11.21
C LEU A 212 0.36 7.68 -9.81
N THR A 213 -0.64 6.94 -9.34
CA THR A 213 -1.20 7.11 -7.99
C THR A 213 -0.13 6.87 -6.93
N TRP A 214 0.69 5.83 -7.08
CA TRP A 214 1.80 5.53 -6.16
C TRP A 214 2.89 6.61 -6.17
N ILE A 215 3.26 7.11 -7.35
CA ILE A 215 4.24 8.20 -7.49
C ILE A 215 3.75 9.47 -6.79
N VAL A 216 2.48 9.82 -6.97
CA VAL A 216 1.86 10.98 -6.32
C VAL A 216 1.86 10.79 -4.80
N LEU A 217 1.42 9.63 -4.30
CA LEU A 217 1.41 9.34 -2.86
C LEU A 217 2.81 9.40 -2.25
N ALA A 218 3.81 8.77 -2.89
CA ALA A 218 5.19 8.78 -2.41
C ALA A 218 5.77 10.21 -2.37
N SER A 219 5.51 11.00 -3.41
CA SER A 219 5.94 12.41 -3.49
C SER A 219 5.31 13.25 -2.37
N LEU A 220 4.01 13.06 -2.12
CA LEU A 220 3.29 13.73 -1.04
C LEU A 220 3.82 13.32 0.33
N ALA A 221 4.05 12.03 0.58
CA ALA A 221 4.58 11.51 1.84
C ALA A 221 5.99 12.06 2.13
N VAL A 222 6.90 12.00 1.15
CA VAL A 222 8.27 12.52 1.29
C VAL A 222 8.25 14.02 1.58
N ARG A 223 7.44 14.78 0.84
CA ARG A 223 7.29 16.22 1.07
C ARG A 223 6.72 16.50 2.46
N PHE A 224 5.69 15.78 2.87
CA PHE A 224 5.07 15.94 4.19
C PHE A 224 6.09 15.70 5.32
N VAL A 225 6.87 14.63 5.26
CA VAL A 225 7.92 14.34 6.26
C VAL A 225 8.98 15.44 6.24
N TYR A 226 9.40 15.89 5.06
CA TYR A 226 10.39 16.95 4.91
C TYR A 226 9.90 18.29 5.48
N VAL A 227 8.71 18.73 5.10
CA VAL A 227 8.10 20.00 5.56
C VAL A 227 7.81 19.93 7.05
N GLY A 228 7.21 18.84 7.53
CA GLY A 228 6.88 18.68 8.94
C GLY A 228 8.11 18.74 9.83
N ARG A 229 9.22 18.11 9.42
CA ARG A 229 10.47 18.14 10.20
C ARG A 229 11.13 19.51 10.25
N ARG A 230 10.92 20.36 9.24
CA ARG A 230 11.54 21.69 9.18
C ARG A 230 10.67 22.80 9.76
N ARG A 231 9.36 22.76 9.51
CA ARG A 231 8.45 23.87 9.83
C ARG A 231 7.62 23.64 11.09
N TRP A 232 7.31 22.40 11.41
CA TRP A 232 6.34 22.06 12.48
C TRP A 232 6.99 21.36 13.68
N ALA A 233 8.32 21.41 13.77
CA ALA A 233 9.12 20.65 14.74
C ALA A 233 9.06 21.06 16.24
N PRO A 234 8.46 22.18 16.71
CA PRO A 234 8.36 22.46 18.15
C PRO A 234 7.10 21.88 18.83
N ILE A 235 6.27 21.10 18.13
CA ILE A 235 4.99 20.59 18.65
C ILE A 235 5.21 19.24 19.34
N GLU A 236 4.77 19.15 20.60
CA GLU A 236 4.59 17.98 21.48
C GLU A 236 5.39 16.69 21.17
N LYS A 237 6.12 16.16 22.16
CA LYS A 237 7.02 15.01 22.00
C LYS A 237 6.39 13.79 21.31
N ASP A 238 5.11 13.52 21.56
CA ASP A 238 4.39 12.40 20.95
C ASP A 238 4.16 12.60 19.45
N VAL A 239 3.79 13.82 19.04
CA VAL A 239 3.64 14.24 17.63
C VAL A 239 4.98 14.14 16.91
N GLN A 240 6.04 14.62 17.56
CA GLN A 240 7.40 14.54 17.04
C GLN A 240 7.83 13.09 16.81
N ARG A 241 7.51 12.18 17.73
CA ARG A 241 7.81 10.75 17.59
C ARG A 241 7.09 10.12 16.40
N GLY A 242 5.80 10.42 16.24
CA GLY A 242 5.03 10.00 15.07
C GLY A 242 5.65 10.48 13.75
N LEU A 243 6.06 11.74 13.69
CA LEU A 243 6.72 12.29 12.51
C LEU A 243 8.10 11.67 12.24
N GLN A 244 8.85 11.35 13.28
CA GLN A 244 10.22 10.85 13.17
C GLN A 244 10.29 9.36 12.86
N GLU A 245 9.42 8.55 13.43
CA GLU A 245 9.42 7.09 13.29
C GLU A 245 8.41 6.62 12.22
N LEU A 246 7.14 6.99 12.36
CA LEU A 246 6.07 6.52 11.47
C LEU A 246 6.12 7.20 10.09
N GLY A 247 6.46 8.49 10.03
CA GLY A 247 6.59 9.24 8.78
C GLY A 247 7.52 8.56 7.75
N PRO A 248 8.79 8.30 8.09
CA PRO A 248 9.72 7.58 7.21
C PRO A 248 9.28 6.17 6.86
N ALA A 249 8.63 5.45 7.79
CA ALA A 249 8.11 4.11 7.51
C ALA A 249 7.02 4.15 6.42
N VAL A 250 6.13 5.15 6.46
CA VAL A 250 5.14 5.39 5.40
C VAL A 250 5.83 5.76 4.09
N CYS A 251 6.79 6.69 4.10
CA CYS A 251 7.55 7.05 2.90
C CYS A 251 8.24 5.82 2.27
N PHE A 252 8.99 5.07 3.08
CA PHE A 252 9.67 3.86 2.66
C PHE A 252 8.70 2.86 2.03
N SER A 253 7.58 2.58 2.71
CA SER A 253 6.57 1.65 2.20
C SER A 253 5.94 2.12 0.88
N THR A 254 5.67 3.43 0.74
CA THR A 254 5.12 3.99 -0.51
C THR A 254 6.11 3.91 -1.67
N VAL A 255 7.41 4.07 -1.42
CA VAL A 255 8.46 3.88 -2.44
C VAL A 255 8.52 2.43 -2.88
N LEU A 256 8.43 1.47 -1.96
CA LEU A 256 8.36 0.04 -2.32
C LEU A 256 7.12 -0.27 -3.18
N LEU A 257 5.97 0.36 -2.90
CA LEU A 257 4.79 0.24 -3.77
C LEU A 257 4.99 0.87 -5.15
N VAL A 258 5.73 1.97 -5.27
CA VAL A 258 6.09 2.53 -6.58
C VAL A 258 6.94 1.53 -7.36
N ILE A 259 7.96 0.94 -6.73
CA ILE A 259 8.82 -0.07 -7.37
C ILE A 259 7.96 -1.25 -7.85
N ARG A 260 7.07 -1.76 -6.99
CA ARG A 260 6.12 -2.81 -7.35
C ARG A 260 5.19 -2.39 -8.51
N GLY A 261 4.69 -1.16 -8.50
CA GLY A 261 3.81 -0.64 -9.55
C GLY A 261 4.53 -0.61 -10.91
N VAL A 262 5.78 -0.18 -10.93
CA VAL A 262 6.63 -0.19 -12.13
C VAL A 262 6.86 -1.61 -12.62
N THR A 263 7.20 -2.56 -11.74
CA THR A 263 7.46 -3.95 -12.12
C THR A 263 6.21 -4.63 -12.68
N GLN A 264 5.02 -4.34 -12.12
CA GLN A 264 3.76 -4.83 -12.66
C GLN A 264 3.39 -4.25 -14.03
N VAL A 265 3.72 -2.97 -14.30
CA VAL A 265 3.56 -2.40 -15.64
C VAL A 265 4.48 -3.12 -16.62
N LEU A 266 5.76 -3.30 -16.26
CA LEU A 266 6.74 -3.99 -17.12
C LEU A 266 6.33 -5.44 -17.40
N GLU A 267 5.86 -6.18 -16.40
CA GLU A 267 5.40 -7.57 -16.55
C GLU A 267 4.20 -7.66 -17.52
N ARG A 268 3.25 -6.73 -17.41
CA ARG A 268 2.09 -6.68 -18.31
C ARG A 268 2.47 -6.29 -19.73
N ASP A 269 3.36 -5.32 -19.90
CA ASP A 269 3.86 -4.92 -21.22
C ASP A 269 4.63 -6.05 -21.89
N VAL A 270 5.48 -6.77 -21.14
CA VAL A 270 6.17 -7.98 -21.62
C VAL A 270 5.17 -9.05 -22.03
N THR A 271 4.18 -9.35 -21.19
CA THR A 271 3.16 -10.36 -21.49
C THR A 271 2.35 -9.99 -22.73
N ALA A 272 1.93 -8.73 -22.86
CA ALA A 272 1.22 -8.23 -24.03
C ALA A 272 2.07 -8.38 -25.30
N LEU A 273 3.37 -8.05 -25.25
CA LEU A 273 4.28 -8.20 -26.37
C LEU A 273 4.43 -9.67 -26.79
N LEU A 274 4.55 -10.59 -25.82
CA LEU A 274 4.64 -12.03 -26.08
C LEU A 274 3.37 -12.61 -26.71
N THR A 275 2.20 -12.10 -26.33
CA THR A 275 0.93 -12.50 -26.95
C THR A 275 0.75 -11.94 -28.37
N ALA A 276 1.28 -10.74 -28.64
CA ALA A 276 1.14 -10.07 -29.93
C ALA A 276 2.12 -10.59 -30.98
N VAL A 277 3.36 -10.90 -30.58
CA VAL A 277 4.42 -11.37 -31.46
C VAL A 277 5.05 -12.61 -30.82
N PRO A 278 4.66 -13.82 -31.25
CA PRO A 278 5.34 -15.04 -30.82
C PRO A 278 6.82 -14.93 -31.22
N PRO A 279 7.77 -14.99 -30.28
CA PRO A 279 9.17 -14.86 -30.62
C PRO A 279 9.60 -16.03 -31.54
N PRO A 280 10.42 -15.76 -32.58
CA PRO A 280 10.89 -16.80 -33.50
C PRO A 280 11.76 -17.84 -32.79
N ASP A 281 12.49 -17.41 -31.76
CA ASP A 281 13.33 -18.28 -30.93
C ASP A 281 12.84 -18.26 -29.46
N PRO A 282 12.54 -19.42 -28.86
CA PRO A 282 12.12 -19.50 -27.45
C PRO A 282 13.23 -19.04 -26.48
N MET A 283 14.49 -19.01 -26.93
CA MET A 283 15.62 -18.56 -26.12
C MET A 283 15.69 -17.03 -25.97
N SER A 284 14.93 -16.26 -26.76
CA SER A 284 14.88 -14.79 -26.67
C SER A 284 13.71 -14.27 -25.82
N LEU A 285 13.02 -15.15 -25.09
CA LEU A 285 11.95 -14.74 -24.18
C LEU A 285 12.52 -13.86 -23.04
N PRO A 286 11.85 -12.77 -22.65
CA PRO A 286 12.28 -11.93 -21.54
C PRO A 286 12.36 -12.74 -20.25
N ILE A 287 13.42 -12.53 -19.45
CA ILE A 287 13.66 -13.23 -18.18
C ILE A 287 12.45 -13.18 -17.25
N MET A 288 11.70 -12.07 -17.25
CA MET A 288 10.50 -11.92 -16.42
C MET A 288 9.35 -12.89 -16.78
N ALA A 289 9.36 -13.45 -17.99
CA ALA A 289 8.37 -14.43 -18.42
C ALA A 289 8.84 -15.88 -18.24
N THR A 290 10.15 -16.13 -18.27
CA THR A 290 10.73 -17.49 -18.24
C THR A 290 11.13 -17.95 -16.84
N GLU A 291 11.45 -17.02 -15.95
CA GLU A 291 11.93 -17.32 -14.61
C GLU A 291 10.91 -16.89 -13.57
N GLU A 292 10.79 -17.66 -12.49
CA GLU A 292 9.84 -17.38 -11.42
C GLU A 292 10.37 -16.36 -10.39
N TRP A 293 11.69 -16.33 -10.17
CA TRP A 293 12.31 -15.52 -9.12
C TRP A 293 11.99 -14.01 -9.20
N PRO A 294 11.81 -13.36 -10.38
CA PRO A 294 11.48 -11.94 -10.44
C PRO A 294 10.16 -11.63 -9.75
N VAL A 295 9.16 -12.49 -9.86
CA VAL A 295 7.86 -12.32 -9.19
C VAL A 295 8.03 -12.34 -7.66
N TYR A 296 8.88 -13.24 -7.15
CA TYR A 296 9.18 -13.30 -5.72
C TYR A 296 9.91 -12.07 -5.20
N VAL A 297 10.89 -11.56 -5.96
CA VAL A 297 11.70 -10.41 -5.52
C VAL A 297 10.96 -9.08 -5.69
N PHE A 298 10.28 -8.89 -6.83
CA PHE A 298 9.70 -7.61 -7.22
C PHE A 298 8.21 -7.46 -6.90
N ASP A 299 7.53 -8.53 -6.46
CA ASP A 299 6.17 -8.45 -5.94
C ASP A 299 6.15 -8.91 -4.47
N PHE A 300 6.38 -10.20 -4.22
CA PHE A 300 6.14 -10.78 -2.89
C PHE A 300 7.07 -10.23 -1.80
N LEU A 301 8.37 -10.14 -2.07
CA LEU A 301 9.34 -9.63 -1.10
C LEU A 301 9.05 -8.16 -0.77
N LEU A 302 8.68 -7.34 -1.75
CA LEU A 302 8.33 -5.93 -1.50
C LEU A 302 7.11 -5.83 -0.59
N ILE A 303 6.07 -6.64 -0.84
CA ILE A 303 4.87 -6.69 0.02
C ILE A 303 5.22 -7.20 1.43
N ALA A 304 6.05 -8.23 1.56
CA ALA A 304 6.50 -8.74 2.85
C ALA A 304 7.30 -7.69 3.63
N VAL A 305 8.18 -6.93 2.97
CA VAL A 305 8.95 -5.85 3.59
C VAL A 305 8.04 -4.70 4.03
N ILE A 306 7.02 -4.33 3.24
CA ILE A 306 6.01 -3.34 3.65
C ILE A 306 5.26 -3.82 4.88
N LEU A 307 4.77 -5.06 4.88
CA LEU A 307 4.08 -5.65 6.02
C LEU A 307 4.97 -5.67 7.27
N LEU A 308 6.25 -6.04 7.14
CA LEU A 308 7.19 -6.04 8.24
C LEU A 308 7.45 -4.62 8.76
N ALA A 309 7.72 -3.66 7.88
CA ALA A 309 7.93 -2.25 8.25
C ALA A 309 6.71 -1.71 9.01
N MET A 310 5.51 -1.99 8.54
CA MET A 310 4.27 -1.57 9.18
C MET A 310 3.93 -2.35 10.46
N ALA A 311 4.49 -3.54 10.66
CA ALA A 311 4.36 -4.27 11.93
C ALA A 311 5.29 -3.67 13.00
N VAL A 312 6.52 -3.29 12.61
CA VAL A 312 7.49 -2.62 13.48
C VAL A 312 7.01 -1.21 13.84
N TYR A 313 6.64 -0.42 12.84
CA TYR A 313 6.14 0.95 13.00
C TYR A 313 4.61 0.98 12.99
N HIS A 314 3.98 0.17 13.82
CA HIS A 314 2.54 0.01 13.80
C HIS A 314 1.80 1.31 14.15
N PRO A 315 0.92 1.85 13.27
CA PRO A 315 0.32 3.17 13.46
C PRO A 315 -0.50 3.32 14.76
N GLY A 316 -1.09 2.22 15.24
CA GLY A 316 -1.84 2.21 16.50
C GLY A 316 -1.01 2.48 17.76
N LEU A 317 0.33 2.47 17.67
CA LEU A 317 1.23 2.85 18.77
C LEU A 317 1.53 4.35 18.79
N TYR A 318 1.34 5.04 17.67
CA TYR A 318 1.66 6.46 17.51
C TYR A 318 0.41 7.33 17.56
N PHE A 319 -0.70 6.87 16.99
CA PHE A 319 -1.90 7.68 16.91
C PHE A 319 -2.70 7.71 18.21
N PRO A 320 -3.30 8.87 18.56
CA PRO A 320 -4.30 8.93 19.61
C PRO A 320 -5.53 8.10 19.22
N ARG A 321 -6.19 7.48 20.22
CA ARG A 321 -7.34 6.55 20.01
C ARG A 321 -8.48 7.12 19.16
N ARG A 322 -8.69 8.43 19.16
CA ARG A 322 -9.69 9.10 18.31
C ARG A 322 -9.40 8.95 16.81
N LEU A 323 -8.13 8.78 16.43
CA LEU A 323 -7.67 8.58 15.06
C LEU A 323 -7.49 7.11 14.67
N THR A 324 -7.79 6.14 15.55
CA THR A 324 -7.58 4.71 15.23
C THR A 324 -8.87 3.98 14.84
N GLY A 325 -10.03 4.65 14.88
CA GLY A 325 -11.31 4.09 14.45
C GLY A 325 -11.41 3.87 12.93
N PHE A 326 -12.37 3.06 12.49
CA PHE A 326 -12.61 2.75 11.07
C PHE A 326 -12.81 3.98 10.18
N ARG A 327 -13.51 4.99 10.69
CA ARG A 327 -13.77 6.26 9.99
C ARG A 327 -13.06 7.41 10.69
N LEU A 328 -12.41 8.27 9.91
CA LEU A 328 -11.88 9.54 10.40
C LEU A 328 -13.04 10.54 10.51
N GLN A 329 -13.36 10.97 11.73
CA GLN A 329 -14.40 11.96 11.98
C GLN A 329 -13.84 13.38 11.80
N THR A 330 -13.56 13.77 10.56
CA THR A 330 -12.93 15.07 10.24
C THR A 330 -13.69 16.25 10.85
N LYS A 331 -15.03 16.23 10.82
CA LYS A 331 -15.87 17.30 11.39
C LYS A 331 -15.72 17.44 12.91
N ALA A 332 -15.55 16.32 13.62
CA ALA A 332 -15.36 16.34 15.06
C ALA A 332 -14.00 16.94 15.42
N LEU A 333 -12.95 16.61 14.66
CA LEU A 333 -11.61 17.16 14.85
C LEU A 333 -11.57 18.68 14.64
N VAL A 334 -12.22 19.17 13.59
CA VAL A 334 -12.31 20.61 13.32
C VAL A 334 -13.05 21.34 14.44
N ARG A 335 -14.16 20.78 14.92
CA ARG A 335 -14.94 21.37 16.02
C ARG A 335 -14.17 21.41 17.34
N GLU A 336 -13.45 20.35 17.70
CA GLU A 336 -12.61 20.31 18.90
C GLU A 336 -11.49 21.37 18.85
N GLU A 337 -10.90 21.59 17.67
CA GLU A 337 -9.90 22.64 17.48
C GLU A 337 -10.50 24.04 17.61
N GLU A 338 -11.68 24.29 17.05
CA GLU A 338 -12.41 25.56 17.18
C GLU A 338 -12.79 25.84 18.65
N GLU A 339 -13.30 24.84 19.37
CA GLU A 339 -13.66 24.95 20.79
C GLU A 339 -12.41 25.18 21.69
N GLY A 340 -11.29 24.51 21.37
CA GLY A 340 -10.02 24.69 22.07
C GLY A 340 -9.42 26.09 21.91
N MET A 341 -9.55 26.69 20.72
CA MET A 341 -9.12 28.07 20.47
C MET A 341 -10.04 29.08 21.15
N GLY A 342 -11.36 28.90 21.07
CA GLY A 342 -12.33 29.82 21.68
C GLY A 342 -12.26 29.90 23.21
N GLY A 343 -11.91 28.81 23.89
CA GLY A 343 -11.78 28.78 25.35
C GLY A 343 -10.57 29.54 25.91
N SER A 344 -9.47 29.61 25.15
CA SER A 344 -8.25 30.33 25.59
C SER A 344 -8.40 31.84 25.47
N ASP A 345 -9.11 32.33 24.44
CA ASP A 345 -9.35 33.76 24.27
C ASP A 345 -10.39 34.30 25.27
N ALA A 346 -11.43 33.53 25.59
CA ALA A 346 -12.44 33.94 26.58
C ALA A 346 -11.83 34.12 28.00
N THR A 347 -10.91 33.24 28.39
CA THR A 347 -10.24 33.33 29.70
C THR A 347 -9.19 34.42 29.78
N LEU A 348 -8.55 34.80 28.66
CA LEU A 348 -7.63 35.94 28.62
C LEU A 348 -8.36 37.28 28.63
N VAL A 349 -9.53 37.38 27.99
CA VAL A 349 -10.38 38.60 28.05
C VAL A 349 -10.95 38.81 29.46
N GLU A 350 -11.37 37.75 30.14
CA GLU A 350 -11.87 37.85 31.52
C GLU A 350 -10.75 38.24 32.52
N LYS A 351 -9.53 37.73 32.32
CA LYS A 351 -8.39 38.06 33.19
C LYS A 351 -7.80 39.44 32.92
N SER A 352 -7.86 39.94 31.69
CA SER A 352 -7.42 41.30 31.33
C SER A 352 -8.43 42.39 31.71
N GLY A 353 -9.70 42.03 31.97
CA GLY A 353 -10.74 42.97 32.42
C GLY A 353 -10.77 43.24 33.92
N SER A 354 -10.04 42.47 34.75
CA SER A 354 -10.07 42.61 36.22
C SER A 354 -8.96 43.49 36.83
N ILE A 355 -8.08 44.07 36.01
CA ILE A 355 -7.12 45.11 36.45
C ILE A 355 -7.80 46.49 36.30
N GLY A 356 -8.96 46.63 36.93
CA GLY A 356 -9.72 47.86 37.06
C GLY A 356 -9.75 48.25 38.53
N TRP A 357 -9.34 49.49 38.81
CA TRP A 357 -9.18 50.08 40.13
C TRP A 357 -10.32 49.79 41.11
N SER A 358 -9.96 49.31 42.30
CA SER A 358 -10.82 49.30 43.48
C SER A 358 -11.01 50.74 43.98
N THR A 359 -11.99 51.46 43.44
CA THR A 359 -12.67 52.52 44.18
C THR A 359 -13.78 51.90 45.02
N ALA A 360 -13.60 51.99 46.34
CA ALA A 360 -14.56 51.57 47.33
C ALA A 360 -15.80 52.46 47.31
N GLU A 361 -16.97 51.88 47.04
CA GLU A 361 -18.29 52.41 47.40
C GLU A 361 -19.19 51.20 47.71
N SER A 362 -19.54 51.02 48.97
CA SER A 362 -20.80 51.51 49.56
C SER A 362 -21.97 50.53 49.35
N SER A 363 -22.16 49.72 50.38
CA SER A 363 -23.35 48.96 50.79
C SER A 363 -24.71 49.32 50.18
N THR A 364 -25.51 48.29 49.85
CA THR A 364 -26.86 48.09 50.43
C THR A 364 -27.38 46.66 50.16
N PRO A 365 -28.23 46.10 51.05
CA PRO A 365 -28.76 44.74 50.95
C PRO A 365 -30.21 44.74 50.45
N THR A 366 -30.59 43.77 49.61
CA THR A 366 -32.01 43.51 49.32
C THR A 366 -32.28 42.04 48.97
N THR A 367 -32.95 41.40 49.92
CA THR A 367 -34.16 40.55 49.79
C THR A 367 -34.20 39.38 48.81
N SER A 368 -34.16 38.20 49.43
CA SER A 368 -34.98 37.01 49.18
C SER A 368 -36.17 37.19 48.22
N GLY A 369 -36.19 36.37 47.16
CA GLY A 369 -37.34 36.15 46.29
C GLY A 369 -37.42 34.67 45.94
N GLU A 370 -38.10 33.93 46.82
CA GLU A 370 -38.55 32.56 46.66
C GLU A 370 -39.55 32.46 45.50
N ALA A 371 -39.28 31.59 44.51
CA ALA A 371 -40.24 31.25 43.47
C ALA A 371 -40.28 29.73 43.28
N VAL A 372 -41.20 29.13 44.03
CA VAL A 372 -41.78 27.81 43.83
C VAL A 372 -42.68 27.80 42.57
N ASN A 373 -42.83 26.62 41.95
CA ASN A 373 -43.87 26.16 40.99
C ASN A 373 -43.42 25.99 39.52
N LEU A 374 -43.89 25.02 38.72
CA LEU A 374 -44.80 23.88 38.89
C LEU A 374 -44.55 22.95 37.70
N GLU A 375 -44.48 21.65 38.02
CA GLU A 375 -45.13 20.53 37.35
C GLU A 375 -46.03 20.83 36.12
N LYS A 376 -45.78 20.15 34.99
CA LYS A 376 -46.79 19.63 34.04
C LYS A 376 -46.15 18.57 33.12
N VAL A 377 -46.44 17.29 33.29
CA VAL A 377 -47.58 16.52 32.71
C VAL A 377 -47.37 16.13 31.24
N SER A 378 -46.93 14.88 31.08
CA SER A 378 -47.47 13.78 30.24
C SER A 378 -47.78 13.94 28.74
N LYS A 379 -47.24 12.94 28.01
CA LYS A 379 -47.86 12.10 26.95
C LYS A 379 -47.93 12.63 25.51
N PRO A 380 -48.15 11.74 24.52
CA PRO A 380 -48.25 10.27 24.57
C PRO A 380 -47.01 9.50 24.11
#